data_AF-A0A1R2B441-F1
#
_entry.id   AF-A0A1R2B441-F1
#
_cell.length_a   1.000
_cell.length_b   1.000
_cell.length_c   1.000
_cell.angle_alpha   90.00
_cell.angle_beta   90.00
_cell.angle_gamma   90.00
#
_symmetry.space_group_name_H-M   'P 1'
#
loop_
_entity.id
_entity.type
_entity.pdbx_description
1 polymer ?
#
loop_
_entity_poly.entity_id
_entity_poly.type
_entity_poly.pdbx_seq_one_letter_code
_entity_poly.pdbx_strand_id
1 'polypeptide(L)'
;MKSSLVKTDTSQLRSLLYSFTEDLSLNFLERRAKNKNHKATILEELQDVVEELVGRERDLQSSVEIGLSILDNNDQLKFKLSEKKNKLMHALDKVHHQSIDIKTLQESLVTAETRYEEINKALIETEELMLLNSAEINRLNRDRFLECRPVSNEEEIELIKKEFRLELESIQKKRSQLEKENRRLNEIFSQKEKELNEYKENFTKLETRYTKLQENYKESEKSREIQSQEIEMLDSQVKLLTSRCERLQSLSSRLEEDLSMLKFSDNDTSAKPGNSHASSLHSELESLADEYDELAFKSALAQGNNSIEDLLFLKPSHIHSHTPKTRTSSLFSNTRSFSISSGLGINVTQARGQRKKPPEEYFLLTVQAVKMNSPHMDSVYSVSSQELYDNAIKQGIPFHKWHIWIESQLNLAYVQSLYKKTRRNIWKRYGQKMCL
;
A
#
# COMPACT_ATOMS: atom_id res chain seq x y z
N MET A 1 -13.25 11.98 -5.74
CA MET A 1 -12.63 13.22 -6.23
C MET A 1 -12.45 13.11 -7.74
N LYS A 2 -13.20 13.87 -8.55
CA LYS A 2 -12.99 13.92 -10.01
C LYS A 2 -11.83 14.87 -10.26
N SER A 3 -10.63 14.37 -10.50
CA SER A 3 -9.52 15.20 -10.96
C SER A 3 -9.89 15.76 -12.33
N SER A 4 -10.19 17.06 -12.40
CA SER A 4 -10.36 17.74 -13.68
C SER A 4 -9.07 17.61 -14.46
N LEU A 5 -9.10 16.86 -15.57
CA LEU A 5 -7.99 16.72 -16.48
C LEU A 5 -7.65 18.12 -17.01
N VAL A 6 -6.57 18.72 -16.52
CA VAL A 6 -6.05 19.96 -17.07
C VAL A 6 -5.55 19.62 -18.47
N LYS A 7 -6.33 19.96 -19.49
CA LYS A 7 -5.91 19.83 -20.89
C LYS A 7 -4.77 20.82 -21.09
N THR A 8 -3.54 20.33 -21.16
CA THR A 8 -2.40 21.12 -21.62
C THR A 8 -2.68 21.61 -23.04
N ASP A 9 -2.72 22.93 -23.21
CA ASP A 9 -2.98 23.57 -24.50
C ASP A 9 -1.76 23.37 -25.42
N THR A 10 -1.89 22.46 -26.39
CA THR A 10 -0.85 22.12 -27.37
C THR A 10 -0.95 22.95 -28.66
N SER A 11 -1.92 23.87 -28.75
CA SER A 11 -2.20 24.62 -29.98
C SER A 11 -1.07 25.56 -30.37
N GLN A 12 -0.49 26.29 -29.40
CA GLN A 12 0.63 27.21 -29.62
C GLN A 12 1.88 26.49 -30.10
N LEU A 13 2.20 25.35 -29.48
CA LEU A 13 3.34 24.52 -29.87
C LEU A 13 3.17 23.96 -31.29
N ARG A 14 1.97 23.49 -31.65
CA ARG A 14 1.67 23.05 -33.01
C ARG A 14 1.89 24.16 -34.03
N SER A 15 1.38 25.37 -33.76
CA SER A 15 1.54 26.52 -34.67
C SER A 15 3.01 26.84 -34.91
N LEU A 16 3.84 26.80 -33.86
CA LEU A 16 5.28 27.06 -33.93
C LEU A 16 6.02 25.97 -34.73
N LEU A 17 5.65 24.70 -34.52
CA LEU A 17 6.24 23.57 -35.27
C LEU A 17 5.86 23.59 -36.76
N TYR A 18 4.66 24.06 -37.09
CA TYR A 18 4.25 24.22 -38.49
C TYR A 18 5.04 25.32 -39.19
N SER A 19 5.27 26.47 -38.53
CA SER A 19 6.11 27.52 -39.12
C SER A 19 7.55 27.04 -39.36
N PHE A 20 8.13 26.28 -38.43
CA PHE A 20 9.47 25.72 -38.64
C PHE A 20 9.53 24.68 -39.76
N THR A 21 8.48 23.85 -39.90
CA THR A 21 8.39 22.89 -41.01
C THR A 21 8.33 23.61 -42.36
N GLU A 22 7.54 24.69 -42.46
CA GLU A 22 7.44 25.51 -43.67
C GLU A 22 8.77 26.16 -44.02
N ASP A 23 9.46 26.73 -43.04
CA ASP A 23 10.79 27.34 -43.23
C ASP A 23 11.84 26.31 -43.65
N LEU A 24 11.81 25.10 -43.11
CA LEU A 24 12.72 24.01 -43.46
C LEU A 24 12.47 23.43 -44.86
N SER A 25 11.23 23.53 -45.37
CA SER A 25 10.85 22.97 -46.68
C SER A 25 11.45 23.72 -47.88
N LEU A 26 11.86 24.98 -47.70
CA LEU A 26 12.47 25.79 -48.75
C LEU A 26 13.98 25.57 -48.81
N ASN A 27 14.51 25.34 -50.01
CA ASN A 27 15.96 25.18 -50.20
C ASN A 27 16.71 26.47 -49.84
N PHE A 28 17.97 26.34 -49.37
CA PHE A 28 18.77 27.50 -48.96
C PHE A 28 18.90 28.54 -50.06
N LEU A 29 19.21 28.09 -51.29
CA LEU A 29 19.37 28.95 -52.46
C LEU A 29 18.07 29.68 -52.81
N GLU A 30 16.90 29.04 -52.65
CA GLU A 30 15.60 29.66 -52.88
C GLU A 30 15.27 30.72 -51.84
N ARG A 31 15.55 30.47 -50.55
CA ARG A 31 15.42 31.47 -49.48
C ARG A 31 16.33 32.67 -49.72
N ARG A 32 17.56 32.42 -50.16
CA ARG A 32 18.54 33.48 -50.44
C ARG A 32 18.17 34.30 -51.67
N ALA A 33 17.70 33.65 -52.74
CA ALA A 33 17.21 34.30 -53.95
C ALA A 33 15.97 35.17 -53.65
N LYS A 34 15.05 34.68 -52.80
CA LYS A 34 13.88 35.45 -52.33
C LYS A 34 14.30 36.71 -51.55
N ASN A 35 15.40 36.63 -50.81
CA ASN A 35 15.93 37.73 -49.99
C ASN A 35 16.91 38.66 -50.73
N LYS A 36 17.27 38.37 -51.99
CA LYS A 36 18.20 39.15 -52.83
C LYS A 36 19.60 39.35 -52.20
N ASN A 37 20.07 38.41 -51.40
CA ASN A 37 21.35 38.50 -50.67
C ASN A 37 22.51 37.77 -51.39
N HIS A 38 22.70 38.01 -52.69
CA HIS A 38 23.81 37.39 -53.44
C HIS A 38 25.13 38.15 -53.23
N LYS A 39 26.25 37.43 -53.19
CA LYS A 39 27.61 38.00 -53.09
C LYS A 39 28.15 38.34 -54.49
N ALA A 40 29.11 39.25 -54.56
CA ALA A 40 29.67 39.72 -55.83
C ALA A 40 30.57 38.66 -56.50
N THR A 41 31.12 37.74 -55.70
CA THR A 41 32.09 36.74 -56.15
C THR A 41 31.57 35.33 -55.86
N ILE A 42 31.64 34.44 -56.85
CA ILE A 42 31.19 33.04 -56.74
C ILE A 42 31.88 32.32 -55.57
N LEU A 43 33.16 32.63 -55.32
CA LEU A 43 33.94 32.02 -54.25
C LEU A 43 33.42 32.40 -52.85
N GLU A 44 33.00 33.66 -52.66
CA GLU A 44 32.38 34.13 -51.43
C GLU A 44 31.00 33.50 -51.24
N GLU A 45 30.24 33.32 -52.33
CA GLU A 45 28.94 32.67 -52.27
C GLU A 45 29.05 31.20 -51.89
N LEU A 46 30.07 30.49 -52.40
CA LEU A 46 30.38 29.11 -52.02
C LEU A 46 30.81 29.02 -50.55
N GLN A 47 31.68 29.92 -50.08
CA GLN A 47 32.12 29.94 -48.68
C GLN A 47 30.94 30.16 -47.73
N ASP A 48 30.05 31.10 -48.05
CA ASP A 48 28.82 31.33 -47.29
C ASP A 48 27.90 30.10 -47.29
N VAL A 49 27.79 29.37 -48.41
CA VAL A 49 27.00 28.12 -48.47
C VAL A 49 27.59 27.06 -47.54
N VAL A 50 28.92 26.93 -47.53
CA VAL A 50 29.63 25.99 -46.64
C VAL A 50 29.42 26.38 -45.17
N GLU A 51 29.55 27.66 -44.82
CA GLU A 51 29.31 28.13 -43.44
C GLU A 51 27.86 27.87 -42.97
N GLU A 52 26.88 28.11 -43.84
CA GLU A 52 25.48 27.77 -43.56
C GLU A 52 25.29 26.25 -43.38
N LEU A 53 25.89 25.43 -44.25
CA LEU A 53 25.79 23.97 -44.13
C LEU A 53 26.38 23.46 -42.82
N VAL A 54 27.54 23.98 -42.41
CA VAL A 54 28.16 23.67 -41.10
C VAL A 54 27.28 24.15 -39.95
N GLY A 55 26.66 25.33 -40.07
CA GLY A 55 25.69 25.83 -39.10
C GLY A 55 24.50 24.89 -38.93
N ARG A 56 23.91 24.44 -40.05
CA ARG A 56 22.79 23.49 -40.05
C ARG A 56 23.17 22.12 -39.52
N GLU A 57 24.37 21.64 -39.82
CA GLU A 57 24.88 20.39 -39.26
C GLU A 57 24.93 20.48 -37.72
N ARG A 58 25.44 21.60 -37.17
CA ARG A 58 25.47 21.84 -35.72
C ARG A 58 24.06 21.93 -35.12
N ASP A 59 23.13 22.60 -35.79
CA ASP A 59 21.73 22.69 -35.35
C ASP A 59 21.03 21.33 -35.39
N LEU A 60 21.31 20.51 -36.40
CA LEU A 60 20.82 19.12 -36.49
C LEU A 60 21.41 18.26 -35.38
N GLN A 61 22.71 18.34 -35.13
CA GLN A 61 23.36 17.65 -34.00
C GLN A 61 22.72 18.05 -32.67
N SER A 62 22.54 19.35 -32.43
CA SER A 62 21.87 19.86 -31.21
C SER A 62 20.42 19.38 -31.11
N SER A 63 19.70 19.30 -32.24
CA SER A 63 18.34 18.79 -32.30
C SER A 63 18.26 17.30 -31.98
N VAL A 64 19.23 16.52 -32.47
CA VAL A 64 19.36 15.08 -32.15
C VAL A 64 19.67 14.90 -30.66
N GLU A 65 20.58 15.67 -30.08
CA GLU A 65 20.89 15.62 -28.64
C GLU A 65 19.67 15.96 -27.77
N ILE A 66 18.92 16.99 -28.14
CA ILE A 66 17.65 17.34 -27.46
C ILE A 66 16.64 16.19 -27.62
N GLY A 67 16.55 15.58 -28.80
CA GLY A 67 15.69 14.43 -29.06
C GLY A 67 16.03 13.23 -28.17
N LEU A 68 17.31 12.90 -28.05
CA LEU A 68 17.80 11.84 -27.15
C LEU A 68 17.50 12.17 -25.68
N SER A 69 17.74 13.41 -25.25
CA SER A 69 17.42 13.85 -23.88
C SER A 69 15.92 13.76 -23.56
N ILE A 70 15.04 14.05 -24.54
CA ILE A 70 13.59 13.88 -24.40
C ILE A 70 13.22 12.39 -24.28
N LEU A 71 13.85 11.51 -25.06
CA LEU A 71 13.64 10.06 -24.96
C LEU A 71 14.05 9.53 -23.59
N ASP A 72 15.23 9.90 -23.09
CA ASP A 72 15.70 9.52 -21.75
C ASP A 72 14.73 9.99 -20.66
N ASN A 73 14.24 11.23 -20.76
CA ASN A 73 13.27 11.76 -19.81
C ASN A 73 11.93 10.99 -19.88
N ASN A 74 11.48 10.60 -21.08
CA ASN A 74 10.28 9.78 -21.24
C ASN A 74 10.45 8.40 -20.59
N ASP A 75 11.62 7.77 -20.71
CA ASP A 75 11.90 6.49 -20.04
C ASP A 75 11.94 6.63 -18.51
N GLN A 76 12.53 7.70 -17.99
CA GLN A 76 12.46 8.01 -16.56
C GLN A 76 11.03 8.25 -16.08
N LEU A 77 10.20 8.95 -16.87
CA LEU A 77 8.79 9.16 -16.56
C LEU A 77 8.00 7.85 -16.59
N LYS A 78 8.28 6.96 -17.56
CA LYS A 78 7.69 5.63 -17.65
C LYS A 78 8.06 4.77 -16.43
N PHE A 79 9.32 4.81 -15.99
CA PHE A 79 9.76 4.14 -14.77
C PHE A 79 9.03 4.68 -13.52
N LYS A 80 8.97 6.01 -13.34
CA LYS A 80 8.24 6.64 -12.24
C LYS A 80 6.75 6.28 -12.26
N LEU A 81 6.13 6.22 -13.43
CA LEU A 81 4.73 5.83 -13.59
C LEU A 81 4.51 4.36 -13.19
N SER A 82 5.43 3.47 -13.57
CA SER A 82 5.42 2.06 -13.13
C SER A 82 5.53 1.94 -11.60
N GLU A 83 6.45 2.69 -10.98
CA GLU A 83 6.60 2.72 -9.52
C GLU A 83 5.32 3.20 -8.81
N LYS A 84 4.68 4.25 -9.34
CA LYS A 84 3.40 4.75 -8.81
C LYS A 84 2.27 3.74 -9.00
N LYS A 85 2.24 3.03 -10.13
CA LYS A 85 1.28 1.94 -10.39
C LYS A 85 1.46 0.79 -9.38
N ASN A 86 2.69 0.39 -9.09
CA ASN A 86 2.98 -0.65 -8.10
C ASN A 86 2.55 -0.23 -6.69
N LYS A 87 2.82 1.03 -6.29
CA LYS A 87 2.33 1.58 -5.01
C LYS A 87 0.81 1.62 -4.94
N LEU A 88 0.13 1.94 -6.04
CA LEU A 88 -1.33 1.93 -6.12
C LEU A 88 -1.88 0.51 -5.97
N MET A 89 -1.28 -0.48 -6.64
CA MET A 89 -1.67 -1.89 -6.51
C MET A 89 -1.53 -2.38 -5.07
N HIS A 90 -0.39 -2.12 -4.42
CA HIS A 90 -0.20 -2.48 -3.02
C HIS A 90 -1.21 -1.77 -2.09
N ALA A 91 -1.56 -0.52 -2.38
CA ALA A 91 -2.59 0.19 -1.60
C ALA A 91 -3.98 -0.44 -1.80
N LEU A 92 -4.29 -0.88 -3.03
CA LEU A 92 -5.54 -1.58 -3.36
C LEU A 92 -5.62 -2.93 -2.60
N ASP A 93 -4.55 -3.72 -2.61
CA ASP A 93 -4.48 -4.99 -1.89
C ASP A 93 -4.64 -4.80 -0.38
N LYS A 94 -4.01 -3.75 0.18
CA LYS A 94 -4.17 -3.39 1.59
C LYS A 94 -5.62 -3.02 1.91
N VAL A 95 -6.28 -2.25 1.06
CA VAL A 95 -7.71 -1.90 1.23
C VAL A 95 -8.58 -3.16 1.15
N HIS A 96 -8.26 -4.09 0.25
CA HIS A 96 -8.96 -5.36 0.15
C HIS A 96 -8.84 -6.20 1.42
N HIS A 97 -7.63 -6.35 1.97
CA HIS A 97 -7.43 -7.04 3.25
C HIS A 97 -8.17 -6.36 4.41
N GLN A 98 -8.11 -5.03 4.51
CA GLN A 98 -8.88 -4.29 5.51
C GLN A 98 -10.39 -4.49 5.36
N SER A 99 -10.89 -4.61 4.12
CA SER A 99 -12.30 -4.91 3.88
C SER A 99 -12.69 -6.32 4.34
N ILE A 100 -11.79 -7.29 4.21
CA ILE A 100 -12.00 -8.66 4.73
C ILE A 100 -12.03 -8.62 6.26
N ASP A 101 -11.07 -7.96 6.90
CA ASP A 101 -10.99 -7.85 8.36
C ASP A 101 -12.25 -7.19 8.94
N ILE A 102 -12.73 -6.10 8.32
CA ILE A 102 -13.97 -5.42 8.73
C ILE A 102 -15.16 -6.40 8.64
N LYS A 103 -15.26 -7.18 7.57
CA LYS A 103 -16.33 -8.16 7.41
C LYS A 103 -16.27 -9.26 8.47
N THR A 104 -15.08 -9.79 8.74
CA THR A 104 -14.88 -10.80 9.80
C THR A 104 -15.21 -10.25 11.19
N LEU A 105 -14.84 -9.00 11.49
CA LEU A 105 -15.20 -8.35 12.75
C LEU A 105 -16.71 -8.10 12.87
N GLN A 106 -17.39 -7.77 11.77
CA GLN A 106 -18.85 -7.65 11.74
C GLN A 106 -19.54 -9.00 12.01
N GLU A 107 -19.09 -10.08 11.39
CA GLU A 107 -19.60 -11.43 11.64
C GLU A 107 -19.37 -11.87 13.10
N SER A 108 -18.20 -11.54 13.65
CA SER A 108 -17.88 -11.78 15.06
C SER A 108 -18.76 -10.95 16.01
N LEU A 109 -19.07 -9.71 15.66
CA LEU A 109 -19.95 -8.84 16.46
C LEU A 109 -21.37 -9.40 16.50
N VAL A 110 -21.94 -9.76 15.35
CA VAL A 110 -23.28 -10.38 15.27
C VAL A 110 -23.33 -11.66 16.11
N THR A 111 -22.30 -12.50 16.06
CA THR A 111 -22.23 -13.72 16.88
C THR A 111 -22.17 -13.42 18.38
N ALA A 112 -21.51 -12.32 18.79
CA ALA A 112 -21.47 -11.91 20.18
C ALA A 112 -22.81 -11.33 20.65
N GLU A 113 -23.49 -10.56 19.79
CA GLU A 113 -24.83 -10.01 20.05
C GLU A 113 -25.87 -11.13 20.21
N THR A 114 -25.88 -12.14 19.33
CA THR A 114 -26.81 -13.27 19.46
C THR A 114 -26.59 -14.05 20.76
N ARG A 115 -25.33 -14.29 21.16
CA ARG A 115 -25.02 -14.92 22.45
C ARG A 115 -25.47 -14.08 23.63
N TYR A 116 -25.32 -12.76 23.54
CA TYR A 116 -25.80 -11.85 24.58
C TYR A 116 -27.33 -11.91 24.71
N GLU A 117 -28.05 -11.93 23.59
CA GLU A 117 -29.51 -12.10 23.58
C GLU A 117 -29.95 -13.44 24.16
N GLU A 118 -29.25 -14.54 23.84
CA GLU A 118 -29.49 -15.87 24.41
C GLU A 118 -29.28 -15.89 25.94
N ILE A 119 -28.19 -15.29 26.42
CA ILE A 119 -27.90 -15.18 27.86
C ILE A 119 -28.96 -14.32 28.55
N ASN A 120 -29.35 -13.20 27.94
CA ASN A 120 -30.38 -12.31 28.49
C ASN A 120 -31.74 -13.01 28.55
N LYS A 121 -32.10 -13.80 27.53
CA LYS A 121 -33.32 -14.61 27.54
C LYS A 121 -33.29 -15.67 28.65
N ALA A 122 -32.18 -16.39 28.79
CA ALA A 122 -32.01 -17.38 29.85
C ALA A 122 -32.10 -16.73 31.25
N LEU A 123 -31.54 -15.53 31.42
CA LEU A 123 -31.63 -14.78 32.68
C LEU A 123 -33.09 -14.46 33.03
N ILE A 124 -33.86 -13.93 32.08
CA ILE A 124 -35.29 -13.63 32.27
C ILE A 124 -36.06 -14.90 32.65
N GLU A 125 -35.86 -16.01 31.93
CA GLU A 125 -36.51 -17.29 32.23
C GLU A 125 -36.16 -17.79 33.64
N THR A 126 -34.90 -17.62 34.09
CA THR A 126 -34.50 -18.00 35.46
C THR A 126 -35.10 -17.09 36.54
N GLU A 127 -35.24 -15.79 36.28
CA GLU A 127 -35.90 -14.86 37.19
C GLU A 127 -37.39 -15.18 37.34
N GLU A 128 -38.07 -15.49 36.24
CA GLU A 128 -39.47 -15.93 36.24
C GLU A 128 -39.67 -17.23 37.04
N LEU A 129 -38.80 -18.24 36.83
CA LEU A 129 -38.83 -19.49 37.60
C LEU A 129 -38.58 -19.25 39.10
N MET A 130 -37.70 -18.33 39.45
CA MET A 130 -37.43 -17.98 40.84
C MET A 130 -38.64 -17.34 41.51
N LEU A 131 -39.35 -16.45 40.81
CA LEU A 131 -40.58 -15.83 41.30
C LEU A 131 -41.70 -16.87 41.51
N LEU A 132 -41.87 -17.80 40.56
CA LEU A 132 -42.83 -18.90 40.68
C LEU A 132 -42.51 -19.80 41.87
N ASN A 133 -41.24 -20.21 42.03
CA ASN A 133 -40.81 -21.01 43.17
C ASN A 133 -41.00 -20.26 44.50
N SER A 134 -40.73 -18.96 44.55
CA SER A 134 -40.97 -18.15 45.75
C SER A 134 -42.47 -18.07 46.10
N ALA A 135 -43.34 -17.93 45.10
CA ALA A 135 -44.78 -17.92 45.31
C ALA A 135 -45.28 -19.29 45.83
N GLU A 136 -44.76 -20.38 45.29
CA GLU A 136 -45.10 -21.74 45.71
C GLU A 136 -44.64 -22.05 47.13
N ILE A 137 -43.41 -21.67 47.51
CA ILE A 137 -42.92 -21.79 48.88
C ILE A 137 -43.83 -21.03 49.86
N ASN A 138 -44.27 -19.82 49.48
CA ASN A 138 -45.20 -19.03 50.30
C ASN A 138 -46.58 -19.68 50.42
N ARG A 139 -47.07 -20.35 49.36
CA ARG A 139 -48.31 -21.13 49.39
C ARG A 139 -48.18 -22.31 50.36
N LEU A 140 -47.16 -23.15 50.20
CA LEU A 140 -46.90 -24.30 51.06
C LEU A 140 -46.72 -23.91 52.53
N ASN A 141 -46.06 -22.79 52.81
CA ASN A 141 -45.91 -22.27 54.17
C ASN A 141 -47.25 -21.85 54.81
N ARG A 142 -48.20 -21.35 54.01
CA ARG A 142 -49.56 -21.04 54.49
C ARG A 142 -50.36 -22.31 54.74
N ASP A 143 -50.29 -23.26 53.83
CA ASP A 143 -51.04 -24.52 53.92
C ASP A 143 -50.58 -25.35 55.13
N ARG A 144 -49.26 -25.43 55.38
CA ARG A 144 -48.70 -26.08 56.58
C ARG A 144 -49.20 -25.49 57.91
N PHE A 145 -49.60 -24.22 57.93
CA PHE A 145 -50.12 -23.58 59.14
C PHE A 145 -51.59 -23.93 59.43
N LEU A 146 -52.33 -24.45 58.45
CA LEU A 146 -53.76 -24.73 58.54
C LEU A 146 -54.09 -26.21 58.80
N GLU A 147 -53.16 -27.14 58.57
CA GLU A 147 -53.40 -28.60 58.64
C GLU A 147 -53.14 -29.27 60.00
N CYS A 148 -53.02 -28.51 61.10
CA CYS A 148 -53.04 -29.11 62.44
C CYS A 148 -54.49 -29.32 62.93
N ARG A 149 -55.19 -30.31 62.39
CA ARG A 149 -56.41 -30.87 63.02
C ARG A 149 -56.38 -32.40 62.97
N PRO A 150 -56.59 -33.09 64.10
CA PRO A 150 -56.71 -34.54 64.10
C PRO A 150 -58.14 -34.88 63.66
N VAL A 151 -58.31 -35.47 62.48
CA VAL A 151 -59.62 -35.95 62.01
C VAL A 151 -59.52 -37.42 61.63
N SER A 152 -60.66 -38.08 61.77
CA SER A 152 -60.90 -39.52 61.82
C SER A 152 -60.54 -40.25 60.52
N ASN A 153 -59.89 -41.40 60.68
CA ASN A 153 -58.88 -41.97 59.79
C ASN A 153 -59.34 -42.71 58.51
N GLU A 154 -60.62 -42.86 58.14
CA GLU A 154 -60.97 -43.82 57.07
C GLU A 154 -61.29 -43.18 55.71
N GLU A 155 -62.11 -42.12 55.66
CA GLU A 155 -62.49 -41.46 54.39
C GLU A 155 -61.34 -40.62 53.79
N GLU A 156 -60.51 -40.01 54.65
CA GLU A 156 -59.28 -39.33 54.21
C GLU A 156 -58.29 -40.30 53.58
N ILE A 157 -58.18 -41.54 54.10
CA ILE A 157 -57.30 -42.55 53.50
C ILE A 157 -57.79 -42.95 52.10
N GLU A 158 -59.09 -43.06 51.86
CA GLU A 158 -59.66 -43.32 50.52
C GLU A 158 -59.39 -42.15 49.56
N LEU A 159 -59.56 -40.91 50.01
CA LEU A 159 -59.28 -39.71 49.21
C LEU A 159 -57.80 -39.61 48.84
N ILE A 160 -56.91 -39.79 49.83
CA ILE A 160 -55.46 -39.82 49.65
C ILE A 160 -55.07 -40.93 48.66
N LYS A 161 -55.64 -42.13 48.77
CA LYS A 161 -55.40 -43.23 47.82
C LYS A 161 -55.81 -42.86 46.40
N LYS A 162 -56.95 -42.19 46.23
CA LYS A 162 -57.44 -41.74 44.92
C LYS A 162 -56.54 -40.65 44.32
N GLU A 163 -56.12 -39.69 45.14
CA GLU A 163 -55.21 -38.61 44.74
C GLU A 163 -53.84 -39.17 44.35
N PHE A 164 -53.28 -40.07 45.15
CA PHE A 164 -52.05 -40.79 44.81
C PHE A 164 -52.15 -41.51 43.47
N ARG A 165 -53.28 -42.16 43.15
CA ARG A 165 -53.45 -42.83 41.85
C ARG A 165 -53.44 -41.84 40.68
N LEU A 166 -54.16 -40.72 40.81
CA LEU A 166 -54.19 -39.69 39.77
C LEU A 166 -52.81 -39.06 39.58
N GLU A 167 -52.08 -38.82 40.66
CA GLU A 167 -50.71 -38.31 40.60
C GLU A 167 -49.77 -39.32 39.94
N LEU A 168 -49.89 -40.61 40.26
CA LEU A 168 -49.10 -41.67 39.64
C LEU A 168 -49.36 -41.78 38.13
N GLU A 169 -50.62 -41.69 37.70
CA GLU A 169 -50.99 -41.65 36.29
C GLU A 169 -50.44 -40.40 35.57
N SER A 170 -50.50 -39.23 36.22
CA SER A 170 -49.95 -37.98 35.69
C SER A 170 -48.43 -38.08 35.50
N ILE A 171 -47.72 -38.60 36.51
CA ILE A 171 -46.28 -38.85 36.45
C ILE A 171 -45.94 -39.83 35.33
N GLN A 172 -46.72 -40.90 35.16
CA GLN A 172 -46.49 -41.89 34.12
C GLN A 172 -46.70 -41.31 32.71
N LYS A 173 -47.72 -40.46 32.51
CA LYS A 173 -47.93 -39.72 31.26
C LYS A 173 -46.76 -38.77 30.97
N LYS A 174 -46.33 -38.00 31.97
CA LYS A 174 -45.19 -37.08 31.83
C LYS A 174 -43.90 -37.82 31.50
N ARG A 175 -43.64 -38.97 32.13
CA ARG A 175 -42.51 -39.85 31.81
C ARG A 175 -42.56 -40.34 30.36
N SER A 176 -43.74 -40.80 29.89
CA SER A 176 -43.91 -41.24 28.50
C SER A 176 -43.68 -40.10 27.49
N GLN A 177 -44.11 -38.89 27.81
CA GLN A 177 -43.87 -37.72 26.96
C GLN A 177 -42.38 -37.36 26.90
N LEU A 178 -41.71 -37.27 28.06
CA LEU A 178 -40.28 -37.00 28.13
C LEU A 178 -39.45 -38.06 27.39
N GLU A 179 -39.88 -39.33 27.44
CA GLU A 179 -39.21 -40.40 26.71
C GLU A 179 -39.35 -40.22 25.18
N LYS A 180 -40.51 -39.77 24.69
CA LYS A 180 -40.71 -39.44 23.27
C LYS A 180 -39.87 -38.24 22.84
N GLU A 181 -39.82 -37.19 23.66
CA GLU A 181 -38.99 -36.00 23.41
C GLU A 181 -37.50 -36.37 23.37
N ASN A 182 -37.04 -37.21 24.31
CA ASN A 182 -35.66 -37.68 24.33
C ASN A 182 -35.30 -38.51 23.09
N ARG A 183 -36.22 -39.36 22.59
CA ARG A 183 -36.02 -40.09 21.33
C ARG A 183 -35.88 -39.13 20.14
N ARG A 184 -36.75 -38.12 20.04
CA ARG A 184 -36.66 -37.09 18.99
C ARG A 184 -35.36 -36.30 19.05
N LEU A 185 -34.92 -35.91 20.25
CA LEU A 185 -33.65 -35.20 20.43
C LEU A 185 -32.46 -36.07 20.01
N ASN A 186 -32.48 -37.37 20.33
CA ASN A 186 -31.43 -38.30 19.88
C ASN A 186 -31.41 -38.48 18.36
N GLU A 187 -32.58 -38.51 17.70
CA GLU A 187 -32.66 -38.55 16.23
C GLU A 187 -32.06 -37.28 15.60
N ILE A 188 -32.42 -36.10 16.13
CA ILE A 188 -31.87 -34.81 15.68
C ILE A 188 -30.36 -34.77 15.91
N PHE A 189 -29.89 -35.23 17.08
CA PHE A 189 -28.47 -35.30 17.40
C PHE A 189 -27.72 -36.20 16.40
N SER A 190 -28.25 -37.40 16.12
CA SER A 190 -27.66 -38.32 15.14
C SER A 190 -27.61 -37.71 13.73
N GLN A 191 -28.62 -36.94 13.34
CA GLN A 191 -28.63 -36.24 12.06
C GLN A 191 -27.56 -35.13 12.01
N LYS A 192 -27.45 -34.32 13.07
CA LYS A 192 -26.42 -33.27 13.15
C LYS A 192 -25.00 -33.82 13.21
N GLU A 193 -24.82 -34.98 13.82
CA GLU A 193 -23.53 -35.68 13.80
C GLU A 193 -23.14 -36.14 12.38
N LYS A 194 -24.11 -36.63 11.58
CA LYS A 194 -23.87 -36.96 10.17
C LYS A 194 -23.52 -35.73 9.34
N GLU A 195 -24.26 -34.64 9.48
CA GLU A 195 -23.97 -33.36 8.81
C GLU A 195 -22.56 -32.86 9.18
N LEU A 196 -22.19 -32.92 10.46
CA LEU A 196 -20.86 -32.53 10.93
C LEU A 196 -19.75 -33.37 10.28
N ASN A 197 -19.95 -34.69 10.14
CA ASN A 197 -18.99 -35.57 9.50
C ASN A 197 -18.86 -35.27 8.00
N GLU A 198 -19.97 -34.98 7.31
CA GLU A 198 -19.95 -34.55 5.90
C GLU A 198 -19.17 -33.23 5.72
N TYR A 199 -19.37 -32.24 6.61
CA TYR A 199 -18.59 -31.01 6.58
C TYR A 199 -17.10 -31.24 6.82
N LYS A 200 -16.73 -32.16 7.72
CA LYS A 200 -15.32 -32.55 7.94
C LYS A 200 -14.69 -33.18 6.70
N GLU A 201 -15.41 -34.08 6.02
CA GLU A 201 -14.92 -34.68 4.77
C GLU A 201 -14.77 -33.64 3.65
N ASN A 202 -15.71 -32.69 3.55
CA ASN A 202 -15.61 -31.62 2.57
C ASN A 202 -14.45 -30.67 2.88
N PHE A 203 -14.20 -30.40 4.17
CA PHE A 203 -13.06 -29.60 4.61
C PHE A 203 -11.72 -30.27 4.24
N THR A 204 -11.55 -31.57 4.50
CA THR A 204 -10.30 -32.29 4.13
C THR A 204 -10.10 -32.37 2.61
N LYS A 205 -11.19 -32.50 1.82
CA LYS A 205 -11.13 -32.40 0.35
C LYS A 205 -10.71 -31.01 -0.11
N LEU A 206 -11.14 -29.94 0.57
CA LEU A 206 -10.75 -28.58 0.24
C LEU A 206 -9.29 -28.30 0.61
N GLU A 207 -8.86 -28.75 1.79
CA GLU A 207 -7.49 -28.64 2.28
C GLU A 207 -6.49 -29.34 1.34
N THR A 208 -6.81 -30.56 0.90
CA THR A 208 -5.97 -31.28 -0.08
C THR A 208 -5.89 -30.57 -1.45
N ARG A 209 -6.98 -29.93 -1.91
CA ARG A 209 -6.96 -29.10 -3.12
C ARG A 209 -6.10 -27.85 -2.95
N TYR A 210 -6.17 -27.22 -1.78
CA TYR A 210 -5.37 -26.05 -1.45
C TYR A 210 -3.88 -26.38 -1.46
N THR A 211 -3.48 -27.49 -0.82
CA THR A 211 -2.08 -27.94 -0.82
C THR A 211 -1.56 -28.21 -2.23
N LYS A 212 -2.35 -28.89 -3.09
CA LYS A 212 -1.99 -29.11 -4.50
C LYS A 212 -1.83 -27.80 -5.27
N LEU A 213 -2.73 -26.84 -5.06
CA LEU A 213 -2.64 -25.53 -5.71
C LEU A 213 -1.37 -24.78 -5.27
N GLN A 214 -1.01 -24.89 -3.99
CA GLN A 214 0.21 -24.29 -3.45
C GLN A 214 1.48 -24.93 -4.03
N GLU A 215 1.50 -26.24 -4.23
CA GLU A 215 2.60 -26.95 -4.91
C GLU A 215 2.74 -26.50 -6.38
N ASN A 216 1.62 -26.45 -7.12
CA ASN A 216 1.60 -25.96 -8.50
C ASN A 216 2.08 -24.51 -8.62
N TYR A 217 1.74 -23.66 -7.66
CA TYR A 217 2.23 -22.28 -7.62
C TYR A 217 3.75 -22.22 -7.47
N LYS A 218 4.32 -23.00 -6.54
CA LYS A 218 5.78 -23.08 -6.34
C LYS A 218 6.49 -23.62 -7.58
N GLU A 219 5.90 -24.58 -8.29
CA GLU A 219 6.46 -25.10 -9.54
C GLU A 219 6.43 -24.04 -10.65
N SER A 220 5.33 -23.30 -10.79
CA SER A 220 5.24 -22.18 -11.74
C SER A 220 6.22 -21.05 -11.41
N GLU A 221 6.46 -20.78 -10.13
CA GLU A 221 7.46 -19.80 -9.67
C GLU A 221 8.88 -20.22 -10.08
N LYS A 222 9.25 -21.49 -9.85
CA LYS A 222 10.53 -22.04 -10.31
C LYS A 222 10.68 -21.97 -11.83
N SER A 223 9.63 -22.29 -12.57
CA SER A 223 9.64 -22.20 -14.04
C SER A 223 9.85 -20.76 -14.52
N ARG A 224 9.24 -19.78 -13.86
CA ARG A 224 9.44 -18.35 -14.15
C ARG A 224 10.87 -17.90 -13.85
N GLU A 225 11.47 -18.38 -12.77
CA GLU A 225 12.85 -18.08 -12.42
C GLU A 225 13.82 -18.60 -13.47
N ILE A 226 13.64 -19.83 -13.94
CA ILE A 226 14.43 -20.42 -15.04
C ILE A 226 14.30 -19.58 -16.32
N GLN A 227 13.07 -19.21 -16.71
CA GLN A 227 12.84 -18.35 -17.88
C GLN A 227 13.48 -16.96 -17.71
N SER A 228 13.46 -16.40 -16.50
CA SER A 228 14.09 -15.12 -16.22
C SER A 228 15.61 -15.18 -16.40
N GLN A 229 16.25 -16.27 -15.96
CA GLN A 229 17.68 -16.51 -16.16
C GLN A 229 18.02 -16.67 -17.65
N GLU A 230 17.19 -17.38 -18.41
CA GLU A 230 17.35 -17.53 -19.86
C GLU A 230 17.26 -16.18 -20.60
N ILE A 231 16.29 -15.33 -20.21
CA ILE A 231 16.16 -13.97 -20.76
C ILE A 231 17.41 -13.13 -20.45
N GLU A 232 17.93 -13.20 -19.22
CA GLU A 232 19.14 -12.46 -18.82
C GLU A 232 20.38 -12.92 -19.62
N MET A 233 20.51 -14.23 -19.84
CA MET A 233 21.54 -14.78 -20.71
C MET A 233 21.41 -14.27 -22.14
N LEU A 234 20.21 -14.30 -22.74
CA LEU A 234 20.00 -13.80 -24.09
C LEU A 234 20.25 -12.30 -24.20
N ASP A 235 19.84 -11.50 -23.22
CA ASP A 235 20.12 -10.06 -23.16
C ASP A 235 21.63 -9.78 -23.13
N SER A 236 22.40 -10.56 -22.38
CA SER A 236 23.87 -10.46 -22.36
C SER A 236 24.49 -10.79 -23.73
N GLN A 237 23.97 -11.80 -24.43
CA GLN A 237 24.42 -12.15 -25.79
C GLN A 237 24.06 -11.07 -26.81
N VAL A 238 22.85 -10.49 -26.72
CA VAL A 238 22.43 -9.38 -27.58
C VAL A 238 23.34 -8.18 -27.35
N LYS A 239 23.62 -7.79 -26.11
CA LYS A 239 24.56 -6.70 -25.79
C LYS A 239 25.96 -6.94 -26.38
N LEU A 240 26.47 -8.16 -26.27
CA LEU A 240 27.75 -8.54 -26.86
C LEU A 240 27.73 -8.39 -28.39
N LEU A 241 26.70 -8.91 -29.05
CA LEU A 241 26.55 -8.79 -30.51
C LEU A 241 26.38 -7.33 -30.95
N THR A 242 25.60 -6.53 -30.22
CA THR A 242 25.45 -5.09 -30.47
C THR A 242 26.80 -4.39 -30.41
N SER A 243 27.60 -4.63 -29.36
CA SER A 243 28.94 -4.04 -29.26
C SER A 243 29.88 -4.48 -30.39
N ARG A 244 29.73 -5.70 -30.91
CA ARG A 244 30.48 -6.18 -32.08
C ARG A 244 30.03 -5.48 -33.37
N CYS A 245 28.73 -5.30 -33.57
CA CYS A 245 28.20 -4.57 -34.71
C CYS A 245 28.65 -3.10 -34.69
N GLU A 246 28.65 -2.44 -33.53
CA GLU A 246 29.15 -1.07 -33.37
C GLU A 246 30.64 -0.97 -33.73
N ARG A 247 31.47 -1.94 -33.29
CA ARG A 247 32.89 -2.01 -33.68
C ARG A 247 33.06 -2.16 -35.19
N LEU A 248 32.33 -3.10 -35.82
CA LEU A 248 32.39 -3.31 -37.27
C LEU A 248 31.91 -2.07 -38.05
N GLN A 249 30.87 -1.40 -37.56
CA GLN A 249 30.38 -0.17 -38.15
C GLN A 249 31.43 0.95 -38.09
N SER A 250 32.12 1.11 -36.96
CA SER A 250 33.20 2.10 -36.83
C SER A 250 34.36 1.82 -37.78
N LEU A 251 34.69 0.54 -38.00
CA LEU A 251 35.72 0.12 -38.95
C LEU A 251 35.29 0.40 -40.39
N SER A 252 34.04 0.09 -40.73
CA SER A 252 33.45 0.40 -42.05
C SER A 252 33.51 1.90 -42.33
N SER A 253 33.11 2.75 -41.38
CA SER A 253 33.17 4.20 -41.52
C SER A 253 34.61 4.71 -41.75
N ARG A 254 35.59 4.11 -41.07
CA ARG A 254 37.01 4.45 -41.28
C ARG A 254 37.52 4.04 -42.66
N LEU A 255 37.15 2.86 -43.15
CA LEU A 255 37.51 2.43 -44.50
C LEU A 255 36.85 3.30 -45.58
N GLU A 256 35.60 3.74 -45.35
CA GLU A 256 34.92 4.69 -46.24
C GLU A 256 35.63 6.05 -46.29
N GLU A 257 36.14 6.53 -45.15
CA GLU A 257 36.97 7.73 -45.06
C GLU A 257 38.30 7.57 -45.83
N ASP A 258 39.02 6.46 -45.62
CA ASP A 258 40.27 6.14 -46.32
C ASP A 258 40.06 6.07 -47.85
N LEU A 259 38.99 5.41 -48.31
CA LEU A 259 38.61 5.34 -49.72
C LEU A 259 38.26 6.72 -50.30
N SER A 260 37.67 7.60 -49.49
CA SER A 260 37.36 8.97 -49.90
C SER A 260 38.65 9.78 -50.07
N MET A 261 39.60 9.67 -49.13
CA MET A 261 40.92 10.32 -49.20
C MET A 261 41.75 9.88 -50.41
N LEU A 262 41.73 8.59 -50.77
CA LEU A 262 42.39 8.07 -51.97
C LEU A 262 41.79 8.66 -53.25
N LYS A 263 40.47 8.76 -53.35
CA LYS A 263 39.79 9.38 -54.50
C LYS A 263 40.17 10.86 -54.70
N PHE A 264 40.42 11.60 -53.62
CA PHE A 264 40.91 12.99 -53.72
C PHE A 264 42.36 13.05 -54.21
N SER A 265 43.19 12.08 -53.83
CA SER A 265 44.61 12.05 -54.21
C SER A 265 44.83 11.73 -55.69
N ASP A 266 43.98 10.90 -56.31
CA ASP A 266 44.08 10.54 -57.73
C ASP A 266 43.73 11.69 -58.69
N ASN A 267 43.02 12.73 -58.24
CA ASN A 267 42.66 13.87 -59.08
C ASN A 267 43.78 14.93 -59.22
N ASP A 268 44.79 14.92 -58.34
CA ASP A 268 45.85 15.94 -58.33
C ASP A 268 47.18 15.48 -58.96
N THR A 269 47.34 14.19 -59.28
CA THR A 269 48.59 13.67 -59.87
C THR A 269 48.41 13.24 -61.32
N SER A 270 48.36 14.21 -62.21
CA SER A 270 48.85 13.98 -63.57
C SER A 270 50.38 13.85 -63.51
N ALA A 271 50.87 12.67 -63.92
CA ALA A 271 52.26 12.31 -64.25
C ALA A 271 53.03 11.38 -63.28
N LYS A 272 53.24 10.16 -63.82
CA LYS A 272 54.28 9.15 -63.62
C LYS A 272 54.00 7.98 -62.65
N PRO A 273 54.07 6.73 -63.16
CA PRO A 273 53.90 5.52 -62.35
C PRO A 273 55.24 5.10 -61.73
N GLY A 274 55.23 4.75 -60.45
CA GLY A 274 56.37 4.15 -59.78
C GLY A 274 56.03 3.63 -58.39
N ASN A 275 56.44 2.39 -58.14
CA ASN A 275 56.58 1.72 -56.84
C ASN A 275 55.37 1.00 -56.22
N SER A 276 55.27 -0.25 -56.66
CA SER A 276 55.23 -1.45 -55.81
C SER A 276 55.91 -1.27 -54.43
N HIS A 277 55.14 -1.33 -53.33
CA HIS A 277 55.59 -1.89 -52.04
C HIS A 277 54.48 -1.98 -50.97
N ALA A 278 53.24 -1.54 -51.23
CA ALA A 278 52.19 -1.48 -50.21
C ALA A 278 51.51 -2.81 -49.85
N SER A 279 51.70 -3.90 -50.61
CA SER A 279 50.94 -5.15 -50.42
C SER A 279 51.42 -6.04 -49.27
N SER A 280 52.61 -5.79 -48.69
CA SER A 280 53.21 -6.67 -47.67
C SER A 280 52.84 -6.33 -46.22
N LEU A 281 52.42 -5.08 -45.96
CA LEU A 281 52.14 -4.61 -44.61
C LEU A 281 50.68 -4.86 -44.20
N HIS A 282 49.78 -5.06 -45.17
CA HIS A 282 48.37 -5.29 -44.90
C HIS A 282 48.08 -6.73 -44.44
N SER A 283 48.79 -7.73 -44.99
CA SER A 283 48.59 -9.13 -44.57
C SER A 283 49.18 -9.44 -43.19
N GLU A 284 50.22 -8.72 -42.74
CA GLU A 284 50.79 -8.89 -41.39
C GLU A 284 49.94 -8.23 -40.29
N LEU A 285 49.18 -7.18 -40.60
CA LEU A 285 48.27 -6.56 -39.63
C LEU A 285 46.96 -7.35 -39.49
N GLU A 286 46.53 -8.03 -40.54
CA GLU A 286 45.32 -8.88 -40.52
C GLU A 286 45.55 -10.16 -39.69
N SER A 287 46.77 -10.73 -39.68
CA SER A 287 47.07 -11.90 -38.82
C SER A 287 47.19 -11.58 -37.32
N LEU A 288 47.52 -10.34 -36.94
CA LEU A 288 47.60 -9.90 -35.54
C LEU A 288 46.24 -9.57 -34.92
N ALA A 289 45.23 -9.28 -35.73
CA ALA A 289 43.88 -8.98 -35.27
C ALA A 289 43.10 -10.23 -34.86
N ASP A 290 43.35 -11.37 -35.52
CA ASP A 290 42.63 -12.63 -35.25
C ASP A 290 43.14 -13.37 -33.99
N GLU A 291 44.42 -13.19 -33.60
CA GLU A 291 45.02 -13.93 -32.48
C GLU A 291 44.64 -13.37 -31.09
N TYR A 292 44.19 -12.11 -31.00
CA TYR A 292 43.80 -11.48 -29.73
C TYR A 292 42.34 -11.78 -29.32
N ASP A 293 41.44 -12.02 -30.28
CA ASP A 293 40.02 -12.26 -29.98
C ASP A 293 39.76 -13.70 -29.47
N GLU A 294 40.58 -14.69 -29.86
CA GLU A 294 40.40 -16.09 -29.42
C GLU A 294 40.90 -16.34 -27.97
N LEU A 295 41.94 -15.62 -27.54
CA LEU A 295 42.52 -15.75 -26.19
C LEU A 295 41.70 -15.01 -25.12
N ALA A 296 41.08 -13.87 -25.46
CA ALA A 296 40.18 -13.17 -24.54
C ALA A 296 38.89 -14.00 -24.27
N PHE A 297 38.41 -14.75 -25.26
CA PHE A 297 37.22 -15.58 -25.12
C PHE A 297 37.44 -16.84 -24.27
N LYS A 298 38.62 -17.49 -24.37
CA LYS A 298 38.97 -18.66 -23.55
C LYS A 298 39.25 -18.31 -22.07
N SER A 299 39.75 -17.11 -21.78
CA SER A 299 39.99 -16.68 -20.39
C SER A 299 38.70 -16.41 -19.60
N ALA A 300 37.61 -15.99 -20.26
CA ALA A 300 36.33 -15.71 -19.60
C ALA A 300 35.55 -16.99 -19.26
N LEU A 301 35.67 -18.06 -20.05
CA LEU A 301 34.98 -19.34 -19.79
C LEU A 301 35.69 -20.23 -18.75
N ALA A 302 37.01 -20.10 -18.57
CA ALA A 302 37.77 -20.97 -17.67
C ALA A 302 37.70 -20.57 -16.18
N GLN A 303 37.30 -19.33 -15.85
CA GLN A 303 37.23 -18.84 -14.46
C GLN A 303 35.84 -18.96 -13.79
N GLY A 304 34.81 -19.43 -14.49
CA GLY A 304 33.43 -19.45 -13.97
C GLY A 304 33.01 -20.71 -13.19
N ASN A 305 33.80 -21.78 -13.15
CA ASN A 305 33.31 -23.09 -12.68
C ASN A 305 33.94 -23.62 -11.38
N ASN A 306 34.75 -22.82 -10.67
CA ASN A 306 35.31 -23.26 -9.39
C ASN A 306 34.78 -22.41 -8.23
N SER A 307 33.94 -23.04 -7.41
CA SER A 307 33.62 -22.74 -6.01
C SER A 307 32.55 -21.67 -5.72
N ILE A 308 31.28 -22.08 -5.82
CA ILE A 308 30.13 -21.41 -5.16
C ILE A 308 29.75 -22.10 -3.83
N GLU A 309 30.33 -23.25 -3.49
CA GLU A 309 29.92 -24.01 -2.29
C GLU A 309 30.56 -23.55 -0.96
N ASP A 310 31.60 -22.69 -0.98
CA ASP A 310 32.34 -22.30 0.24
C ASP A 310 31.93 -20.95 0.88
N LEU A 311 30.92 -20.26 0.35
CA LEU A 311 30.50 -18.93 0.84
C LEU A 311 29.32 -18.95 1.84
N LEU A 312 28.82 -20.13 2.20
CA LEU A 312 27.63 -20.27 3.06
C LEU A 312 27.93 -20.58 4.55
N PHE A 313 29.20 -20.64 4.97
CA PHE A 313 29.55 -20.91 6.37
C PHE A 313 30.63 -19.96 6.92
N LEU A 314 30.27 -18.69 7.17
CA LEU A 314 31.03 -17.81 8.06
C LEU A 314 30.20 -17.37 9.27
N LYS A 315 30.65 -17.86 10.43
CA LYS A 315 30.16 -17.59 11.79
C LYS A 315 30.08 -16.09 12.12
N PRO A 316 29.11 -15.67 12.95
CA PRO A 316 29.05 -14.31 13.45
C PRO A 316 30.06 -14.11 14.59
N SER A 317 30.93 -13.11 14.48
CA SER A 317 31.74 -12.62 15.60
C SER A 317 31.55 -11.12 15.84
N HIS A 318 31.48 -10.84 17.13
CA HIS A 318 31.20 -9.63 17.88
C HIS A 318 31.79 -8.28 17.41
N ILE A 319 30.98 -7.24 17.65
CA ILE A 319 31.30 -5.96 18.32
C ILE A 319 32.48 -5.15 17.75
N HIS A 320 32.17 -4.01 17.10
CA HIS A 320 32.57 -2.69 17.63
C HIS A 320 31.89 -1.53 16.86
N SER A 321 31.45 -0.58 17.67
CA SER A 321 30.80 0.69 17.35
C SER A 321 31.77 1.71 16.75
N HIS A 322 31.54 2.18 15.53
CA HIS A 322 32.00 3.50 15.09
C HIS A 322 31.00 4.13 14.11
N THR A 323 30.24 5.11 14.61
CA THR A 323 29.37 5.97 13.83
C THR A 323 30.19 7.05 13.09
N PRO A 324 30.03 7.24 11.77
CA PRO A 324 30.63 8.38 11.09
C PRO A 324 29.77 9.64 11.27
N LYS A 325 30.40 10.69 11.80
CA LYS A 325 29.83 12.04 11.95
C LYS A 325 29.61 12.66 10.56
N THR A 326 28.36 12.82 10.15
CA THR A 326 28.00 13.65 8.99
C THR A 326 27.86 15.10 9.43
N ARG A 327 28.76 15.93 8.89
CA ARG A 327 28.81 17.38 9.05
C ARG A 327 27.86 17.98 8.00
N THR A 328 26.62 18.31 8.40
CA THR A 328 25.66 18.98 7.53
C THR A 328 25.79 20.49 7.69
N SER A 329 26.39 21.14 6.69
CA SER A 329 26.34 22.59 6.52
C SER A 329 24.97 22.97 5.95
N SER A 330 24.19 23.67 6.78
CA SER A 330 22.94 24.33 6.42
C SER A 330 23.19 25.54 5.52
N LEU A 331 22.61 25.55 4.32
CA LEU A 331 22.39 26.77 3.55
C LEU A 331 20.92 26.82 3.10
N PHE A 332 20.18 27.68 3.80
CA PHE A 332 19.04 28.50 3.36
C PHE A 332 17.87 27.84 2.63
N SER A 333 16.85 27.55 3.43
CA SER A 333 15.44 27.41 3.06
C SER A 333 14.89 28.72 2.49
N ASN A 334 14.53 28.71 1.20
CA ASN A 334 13.65 29.70 0.59
C ASN A 334 12.33 29.03 0.19
N THR A 335 11.52 28.66 1.19
CA THR A 335 10.19 28.08 0.94
C THR A 335 9.22 29.20 0.60
N ARG A 336 8.90 29.31 -0.70
CA ARG A 336 7.77 30.08 -1.23
C ARG A 336 6.49 29.65 -0.49
N SER A 337 5.85 30.62 0.17
CA SER A 337 4.56 30.43 0.81
C SER A 337 3.47 30.24 -0.24
N PHE A 338 2.90 29.04 -0.33
CA PHE A 338 1.68 28.78 -1.07
C PHE A 338 0.50 29.44 -0.35
N SER A 339 0.04 30.59 -0.84
CA SER A 339 -1.28 31.12 -0.50
C SER A 339 -2.31 30.39 -1.36
N ILE A 340 -3.07 29.48 -0.75
CA ILE A 340 -4.21 28.84 -1.41
C ILE A 340 -5.39 29.79 -1.24
N SER A 341 -5.67 30.58 -2.27
CA SER A 341 -6.90 31.36 -2.38
C SER A 341 -8.05 30.42 -2.77
N SER A 342 -8.93 30.10 -1.83
CA SER A 342 -10.21 29.47 -2.15
C SER A 342 -11.09 30.47 -2.89
N GLY A 343 -11.71 30.06 -4.01
CA GLY A 343 -12.55 30.89 -4.89
C GLY A 343 -13.80 31.51 -4.24
N LEU A 344 -13.99 31.34 -2.94
CA LEU A 344 -15.06 31.93 -2.13
C LEU A 344 -14.63 33.22 -1.38
N GLY A 345 -13.42 33.74 -1.60
CA GLY A 345 -12.97 35.01 -1.00
C GLY A 345 -12.67 34.94 0.51
N ILE A 346 -12.65 33.74 1.10
CA ILE A 346 -12.25 33.55 2.49
C ILE A 346 -10.72 33.56 2.55
N ASN A 347 -10.16 34.73 2.89
CA ASN A 347 -8.73 34.86 3.18
C ASN A 347 -8.44 34.23 4.54
N VAL A 348 -8.12 32.93 4.54
CA VAL A 348 -7.57 32.26 5.72
C VAL A 348 -6.12 32.74 5.87
N THR A 349 -5.94 33.83 6.60
CA THR A 349 -4.61 34.23 7.07
C THR A 349 -4.12 33.16 8.03
N GLN A 350 -3.29 32.24 7.55
CA GLN A 350 -2.55 31.35 8.44
C GLN A 350 -1.60 32.24 9.25
N ALA A 351 -2.03 32.61 10.46
CA ALA A 351 -1.12 33.11 11.46
C ALA A 351 0.03 32.10 11.52
N ARG A 352 1.25 32.54 11.20
CA ARG A 352 2.46 31.73 11.31
C ARG A 352 2.70 31.46 12.80
N GLY A 353 1.89 30.58 13.38
CA GLY A 353 2.11 30.05 14.72
C GLY A 353 3.49 29.42 14.72
N GLN A 354 4.33 29.82 15.68
CA GLN A 354 5.60 29.16 15.90
C GLN A 354 5.34 27.65 16.02
N ARG A 355 6.07 26.85 15.25
CA ARG A 355 5.95 25.39 15.32
C ARG A 355 6.21 24.96 16.76
N LYS A 356 5.24 24.27 17.34
CA LYS A 356 5.35 23.65 18.67
C LYS A 356 6.44 22.57 18.64
N LYS A 357 6.96 22.20 19.81
CA LYS A 357 7.96 21.13 19.89
C LYS A 357 7.32 19.79 19.44
N PRO A 358 8.05 18.89 18.76
CA PRO A 358 7.47 17.63 18.26
C PRO A 358 6.71 16.80 19.31
N PRO A 359 7.16 16.67 20.58
CA PRO A 359 6.39 15.95 21.60
C PRO A 359 5.07 16.63 21.96
N GLU A 360 5.05 17.96 21.99
CA GLU A 360 3.83 18.73 22.26
C GLU A 360 2.84 18.59 21.10
N GLU A 361 3.32 18.65 19.85
CA GLU A 361 2.49 18.46 18.67
C GLU A 361 1.87 17.05 18.63
N TYR A 362 2.66 16.01 18.90
CA TYR A 362 2.16 14.64 19.03
C TYR A 362 1.10 14.51 20.14
N PHE A 363 1.33 15.14 21.30
CA PHE A 363 0.37 15.13 22.39
C PHE A 363 -0.96 15.80 22.00
N LEU A 364 -0.90 16.98 21.37
CA LEU A 364 -2.09 17.71 20.96
C LEU A 364 -2.91 16.96 19.90
N LEU A 365 -2.23 16.33 18.93
CA LEU A 365 -2.88 15.46 17.95
C LEU A 365 -3.52 14.24 18.61
N THR A 366 -2.87 13.67 19.62
CA THR A 366 -3.41 12.56 20.41
C THR A 366 -4.65 13.01 21.20
N VAL A 367 -4.62 14.17 21.86
CA VAL A 367 -5.80 14.73 22.55
C VAL A 367 -6.95 14.94 21.57
N GLN A 368 -6.68 15.49 20.39
CA GLN A 368 -7.69 15.69 19.35
C GLN A 368 -8.31 14.38 18.91
N ALA A 369 -7.49 13.35 18.63
CA ALA A 369 -7.98 12.03 18.25
C ALA A 369 -8.85 11.39 19.34
N VAL A 370 -8.43 11.46 20.61
CA VAL A 370 -9.22 10.92 21.73
C VAL A 370 -10.53 11.69 21.93
N LYS A 371 -10.52 13.03 21.80
CA LYS A 371 -11.74 13.86 21.87
C LYS A 371 -12.74 13.51 20.77
N MET A 372 -12.28 13.34 19.52
CA MET A 372 -13.13 13.02 18.38
C MET A 372 -13.76 11.63 18.46
N ASN A 373 -13.11 10.68 19.15
CA ASN A 373 -13.63 9.32 19.34
C ASN A 373 -14.45 9.16 20.64
N SER A 374 -14.55 10.19 21.48
CA SER A 374 -15.29 10.10 22.74
C SER A 374 -16.81 10.19 22.49
N PRO A 375 -17.63 9.32 23.11
CA PRO A 375 -19.10 9.40 23.02
C PRO A 375 -19.69 10.64 23.73
N HIS A 376 -18.89 11.38 24.49
CA HIS A 376 -19.30 12.55 25.28
C HIS A 376 -18.70 13.85 24.75
N MET A 377 -18.56 13.94 23.44
CA MET A 377 -17.84 14.99 22.71
C MET A 377 -18.13 16.41 23.22
N ASP A 378 -19.40 16.79 23.38
CA ASP A 378 -19.83 18.15 23.77
C ASP A 378 -19.33 18.59 25.15
N SER A 379 -19.25 17.64 26.10
CA SER A 379 -18.81 17.95 27.47
C SER A 379 -17.28 18.01 27.56
N VAL A 380 -16.61 17.16 26.77
CA VAL A 380 -15.17 16.95 26.80
C VAL A 380 -14.40 18.04 26.03
N TYR A 381 -15.03 18.70 25.05
CA TYR A 381 -14.42 19.81 24.30
C TYR A 381 -13.98 21.00 25.16
N SER A 382 -14.61 21.19 26.32
CA SER A 382 -14.32 22.29 27.25
C SER A 382 -12.94 22.19 27.94
N VAL A 383 -12.32 21.01 27.95
CA VAL A 383 -11.03 20.78 28.62
C VAL A 383 -9.88 21.32 27.77
N SER A 384 -9.01 22.17 28.33
CA SER A 384 -7.86 22.73 27.64
C SER A 384 -6.81 21.65 27.32
N SER A 385 -6.46 21.49 26.04
CA SER A 385 -5.45 20.53 25.61
C SER A 385 -4.04 20.90 26.10
N GLN A 386 -3.77 22.19 26.33
CA GLN A 386 -2.49 22.67 26.85
C GLN A 386 -2.31 22.28 28.32
N GLU A 387 -3.35 22.45 29.14
CA GLU A 387 -3.31 22.07 30.56
C GLU A 387 -3.09 20.57 30.74
N LEU A 388 -3.68 19.75 29.87
CA LEU A 388 -3.44 18.30 29.87
C LEU A 388 -1.99 17.97 29.55
N TYR A 389 -1.36 18.68 28.60
CA TYR A 389 0.05 18.49 28.28
C TYR A 389 0.94 18.84 29.46
N ASP A 390 0.73 20.01 30.07
CA ASP A 390 1.52 20.47 31.21
C ASP A 390 1.39 19.51 32.40
N ASN A 391 0.18 18.98 32.64
CA ASN A 391 -0.08 17.97 33.66
C ASN A 391 0.60 16.62 33.36
N ALA A 392 0.57 16.16 32.10
CA ALA A 392 1.23 14.91 31.70
C ALA A 392 2.75 14.99 31.89
N ILE A 393 3.34 16.13 31.53
CA ILE A 393 4.77 16.40 31.75
C ILE A 393 5.09 16.47 33.24
N LYS A 394 4.28 17.18 34.03
CA LYS A 394 4.45 17.31 35.49
C LYS A 394 4.35 15.96 36.21
N GLN A 395 3.48 15.07 35.75
CA GLN A 395 3.32 13.72 36.31
C GLN A 395 4.34 12.70 35.77
N GLY A 396 5.19 13.08 34.81
CA GLY A 396 6.18 12.18 34.23
C GLY A 396 5.57 11.03 33.44
N ILE A 397 4.42 11.25 32.78
CA ILE A 397 3.75 10.19 32.02
C ILE A 397 4.56 9.85 30.75
N PRO A 398 4.95 8.58 30.53
CA PRO A 398 5.67 8.17 29.32
C PRO A 398 4.86 8.41 28.04
N PHE A 399 5.54 8.79 26.96
CA PHE A 399 4.88 9.19 25.70
C PHE A 399 3.91 8.13 25.15
N HIS A 400 4.27 6.85 25.21
CA HIS A 400 3.45 5.74 24.71
C HIS A 400 2.17 5.52 25.54
N LYS A 401 2.06 6.10 26.73
CA LYS A 401 0.87 6.01 27.62
C LYS A 401 -0.01 7.26 27.59
N TRP A 402 0.33 8.27 26.80
CA TRP A 402 -0.44 9.52 26.77
C TRP A 402 -1.89 9.31 26.36
N HIS A 403 -2.18 8.45 25.38
CA HIS A 403 -3.56 8.19 24.94
C HIS A 403 -4.46 7.64 26.06
N ILE A 404 -4.00 6.62 26.79
CA ILE A 404 -4.72 6.02 27.94
C ILE A 404 -4.91 7.06 29.05
N TRP A 405 -3.84 7.83 29.35
CA TRP A 405 -3.90 8.84 30.39
C TRP A 405 -4.86 9.97 30.03
N ILE A 406 -4.81 10.49 28.80
CA ILE A 406 -5.73 11.51 28.29
C ILE A 406 -7.18 11.02 28.43
N GLU A 407 -7.48 9.81 27.96
CA GLU A 407 -8.82 9.22 28.06
C GLU A 407 -9.33 9.19 29.52
N SER A 408 -8.47 8.78 30.46
CA SER A 408 -8.82 8.78 31.89
C SER A 408 -9.15 10.18 32.43
N GLN A 409 -8.40 11.21 32.02
CA GLN A 409 -8.62 12.60 32.44
C GLN A 409 -9.91 13.18 31.84
N LEU A 410 -10.20 12.87 30.58
CA LEU A 410 -11.43 13.31 29.92
C LEU A 410 -12.66 12.64 30.53
N ASN A 411 -12.59 11.34 30.86
CA ASN A 411 -13.65 10.62 31.56
C ASN A 411 -13.88 11.20 32.97
N LEU A 412 -12.82 11.50 33.71
CA LEU A 412 -12.92 12.14 35.03
C LEU A 412 -13.59 13.52 34.93
N ALA A 413 -13.19 14.34 33.96
CA ALA A 413 -13.79 15.66 33.73
C ALA A 413 -15.27 15.55 33.34
N TYR A 414 -15.63 14.56 32.52
CA TYR A 414 -17.01 14.29 32.17
C TYR A 414 -17.86 13.92 33.39
N VAL A 415 -17.40 12.97 34.21
CA VAL A 415 -18.10 12.56 35.44
C VAL A 415 -18.27 13.76 36.38
N GLN A 416 -17.25 14.58 36.58
CA GLN A 416 -17.34 15.80 37.37
C GLN A 416 -18.37 16.81 36.82
N SER A 417 -18.47 16.91 35.49
CA SER A 417 -19.44 17.80 34.83
C SER A 417 -20.90 17.36 35.10
N LEU A 418 -21.15 16.05 35.16
CA LEU A 418 -22.47 15.49 35.50
C LEU A 418 -22.87 15.87 36.93
N TYR A 419 -21.97 15.67 37.90
CA TYR A 419 -22.26 16.02 39.30
C TYR A 419 -22.45 17.53 39.53
N LYS A 420 -21.71 18.39 38.82
CA LYS A 420 -21.90 19.85 38.87
C LYS A 420 -23.26 20.29 38.31
N LYS A 421 -23.74 19.66 37.22
CA LYS A 421 -25.07 19.93 36.66
C LYS A 421 -26.18 19.51 37.63
N THR A 422 -26.05 18.36 38.27
CA THR A 422 -27.05 17.87 39.24
C THR A 422 -27.18 18.81 40.44
N ARG A 423 -26.07 19.35 40.98
CA ARG A 423 -26.14 20.34 42.06
C ARG A 423 -26.87 21.62 41.63
N ARG A 424 -26.60 22.18 40.44
CA ARG A 424 -27.31 23.39 39.97
C ARG A 424 -28.81 23.16 39.72
N ASN A 425 -29.19 21.97 39.26
CA ASN A 425 -30.59 21.64 38.98
C ASN A 425 -31.40 21.36 40.24
N ILE A 426 -30.79 20.79 41.28
CA ILE A 426 -31.44 20.63 42.59
C ILE A 426 -31.76 22.01 43.18
N TRP A 427 -30.81 22.95 43.18
CA TRP A 427 -31.04 24.30 43.71
C TRP A 427 -32.11 25.09 42.93
N LYS A 428 -32.22 24.90 41.61
CA LYS A 428 -33.33 25.52 40.84
C LYS A 428 -34.69 24.91 41.17
N ARG A 429 -34.79 23.59 41.40
CA ARG A 429 -36.06 22.94 41.76
C ARG A 429 -36.52 23.23 43.19
N TYR A 430 -35.60 23.40 44.13
CA TYR A 430 -35.95 23.71 45.53
C TYR A 430 -36.00 25.22 45.83
N GLY A 431 -35.20 26.05 45.15
CA GLY A 431 -35.23 27.51 45.32
C GLY A 431 -36.50 28.17 44.81
N GLN A 432 -37.13 27.62 43.76
CA GLN A 432 -38.37 28.19 43.20
C GLN A 432 -39.62 27.86 44.03
N LYS A 433 -39.53 26.93 45.00
CA LYS A 433 -40.62 26.62 45.96
C LYS A 433 -40.50 27.38 47.28
N MET A 434 -39.45 28.17 47.48
CA MET A 434 -39.20 28.92 48.73
C MET A 434 -39.36 30.45 48.57
N CYS A 435 -39.83 30.92 47.42
CA CYS A 435 -40.06 32.35 47.14
C CYS A 435 -41.48 32.64 46.62
N LEU A 436 -42.47 31.80 46.99
CA LEU A 436 -43.89 32.10 46.84
C LEU A 436 -44.58 31.98 48.20
#